data_AF-A0A9E2I6X3-F1
#
_entry.id   AF-A0A9E2I6X3-F1
#
_cell.length_a   1.000
_cell.length_b   1.000
_cell.length_c   1.000
_cell.angle_alpha   90.00
_cell.angle_beta   90.00
_cell.angle_gamma   90.00
#
_symmetry.space_group_name_H-M   'P 1'
#
loop_
_entity.id
_entity.type
_entity.pdbx_description
1 polymer ?
#
loop_
_entity_poly.entity_id
_entity_poly.type
_entity_poly.pdbx_seq_one_letter_code
_entity_poly.pdbx_strand_id
1 'polypeptide(L)' 'AAAITLLITGLLTLSVQYWAGSTHTWDGTNWAAAFLVTTMMLGLGQLLGGAALLVLREKAEVTSGRPKVRV' A
#
# COMPACT_ATOMS: atom_id res chain seq x y z
N ALA A 1 -7.39 3.13 -10.82
CA ALA A 1 -7.41 3.90 -9.56
C ALA A 1 -7.00 3.03 -8.37
N ALA A 2 -7.81 2.05 -7.96
CA ALA A 2 -7.59 1.25 -6.73
C ALA A 2 -6.19 0.63 -6.58
N ALA A 3 -5.64 0.00 -7.62
CA ALA A 3 -4.31 -0.63 -7.55
C ALA A 3 -3.19 0.37 -7.22
N ILE A 4 -3.19 1.51 -7.90
CA ILE A 4 -2.22 2.59 -7.69
C ILE A 4 -2.41 3.21 -6.30
N THR A 5 -3.66 3.42 -5.88
CA THR A 5 -3.97 3.91 -4.53
C THR A 5 -3.41 2.99 -3.46
N LEU A 6 -3.61 1.68 -3.59
CA LEU A 6 -3.08 0.68 -2.65
C LEU A 6 -1.55 0.67 -2.63
N LEU A 7 -0.89 0.78 -3.78
CA LEU A 7 0.57 0.83 -3.83
C LEU A 7 1.12 2.09 -3.13
N ILE A 8 0.57 3.26 -3.44
CA ILE A 8 1.03 4.52 -2.84
C ILE A 8 0.75 4.56 -1.34
N THR A 9 -0.47 4.19 -0.94
CA THR A 9 -0.85 4.15 0.49
C THR A 9 -0.04 3.12 1.25
N GLY A 10 0.24 1.95 0.67
CA GLY A 10 1.13 0.93 1.25
C GLY A 10 2.54 1.46 1.53
N LEU A 11 3.15 2.16 0.56
CA LEU A 11 4.46 2.80 0.74
C LEU A 11 4.42 3.90 1.82
N LEU A 12 3.35 4.70 1.85
CA LEU A 12 3.17 5.74 2.87
C LEU A 12 3.00 5.13 4.27
N THR A 13 2.24 4.05 4.41
CA THR A 13 2.04 3.34 5.68
C THR A 13 3.33 2.71 6.19
N LEU A 14 4.14 2.10 5.32
CA LEU A 14 5.43 1.54 5.73
C LEU A 14 6.47 2.63 6.07
N SER A 15 6.34 3.82 5.49
CA SER A 15 7.26 4.93 5.76
C SER A 15 6.92 5.75 7.01
N VAL A 16 5.82 5.45 7.71
CA VAL A 16 5.40 6.12 8.96
C VAL A 16 6.55 6.24 9.97
N GLN A 17 7.43 5.24 10.04
CA GLN A 17 8.57 5.22 10.95
C GLN A 17 9.55 6.39 10.77
N TYR A 18 9.57 7.00 9.58
CA TYR A 18 10.51 8.07 9.25
C TYR A 18 9.95 9.47 9.46
N TRP A 19 8.61 9.63 9.48
CA TRP A 19 7.97 10.94 9.54
C TRP A 19 7.02 11.12 10.72
N ALA A 20 6.75 10.08 11.51
CA ALA A 20 6.02 10.20 12.78
C ALA A 20 6.83 11.01 13.80
N GLY A 21 6.54 12.32 13.86
CA GLY A 21 7.20 13.25 14.79
C GLY A 21 6.91 12.95 16.26
N SER A 22 7.65 13.60 17.16
CA SER A 22 7.58 13.41 18.62
C SER A 22 6.23 13.76 19.25
N THR A 23 5.35 14.45 18.53
CA THR A 23 3.99 14.79 18.97
C THR A 23 2.98 13.66 18.76
N HIS A 24 3.31 12.64 17.96
CA HIS A 24 2.43 11.50 17.69
C HIS A 24 2.73 10.38 18.69
N THR A 25 2.22 10.51 19.91
CA THR A 25 2.42 9.56 20.99
C THR A 25 1.12 8.88 21.44
N TRP A 26 1.25 7.65 21.92
CA TRP A 26 0.23 6.84 22.54
C TRP A 26 0.84 6.27 23.81
N ASP A 27 0.28 6.63 24.97
CA ASP A 27 0.79 6.20 26.28
C ASP A 27 2.30 6.47 26.46
N GLY A 28 2.73 7.69 26.11
CA GLY A 28 4.14 8.11 26.18
C GLY A 28 5.07 7.50 25.14
N THR A 29 4.59 6.57 24.31
CA THR A 29 5.37 5.91 23.25
C THR A 29 5.02 6.50 21.89
N ASN A 30 5.99 6.68 20.98
CA ASN A 30 5.69 7.14 19.62
C ASN A 30 4.79 6.13 18.88
N TRP A 31 3.78 6.61 18.14
CA TRP A 31 2.84 5.78 17.38
C TRP A 31 3.53 4.78 16.46
N ALA A 32 4.60 5.21 15.78
CA ALA A 32 5.42 4.36 14.92
C ALA A 32 5.94 3.11 15.66
N ALA A 33 6.37 3.30 16.92
CA ALA A 33 6.84 2.20 17.76
C ALA A 33 5.68 1.39 18.34
N ALA A 34 4.65 2.05 18.85
CA ALA A 34 3.50 1.41 19.49
C ALA A 34 2.72 0.47 18.55
N PHE A 35 2.63 0.83 17.26
CA PHE A 35 1.84 0.10 16.27
C PHE A 35 2.68 -0.54 15.14
N LEU A 36 3.98 -0.77 15.37
CA LEU A 36 4.92 -1.27 14.36
C LEU A 36 4.39 -2.49 13.59
N VAL A 37 3.88 -3.50 14.29
CA VAL A 37 3.40 -4.74 13.65
C VAL A 37 2.16 -4.46 12.81
N THR A 38 1.23 -3.66 13.32
CA THR A 38 -0.01 -3.29 12.63
C THR A 38 0.29 -2.49 11.38
N THR A 39 1.15 -1.47 11.46
CA THR A 39 1.54 -0.65 10.29
C THR A 39 2.29 -1.48 9.26
N MET A 40 3.16 -2.39 9.69
CA MET A 40 3.84 -3.33 8.79
C MET A 40 2.85 -4.24 8.07
N MET A 41 1.91 -4.88 8.78
CA MET A 41 0.91 -5.77 8.18
C MET A 41 0.00 -5.02 7.20
N LEU A 42 -0.50 -3.84 7.58
CA LEU A 42 -1.36 -3.03 6.72
C LEU A 42 -0.63 -2.55 5.47
N GLY A 43 0.60 -2.04 5.63
CA GLY A 43 1.41 -1.54 4.52
C GLY A 43 1.79 -2.64 3.53
N LEU A 44 2.21 -3.81 4.02
CA LEU A 44 2.47 -4.98 3.17
C LEU A 44 1.20 -5.49 2.48
N GLY A 45 0.08 -5.55 3.21
CA GLY A 45 -1.21 -5.95 2.65
C GLY A 45 -1.66 -5.03 1.52
N GLN A 46 -1.49 -3.72 1.68
CA GLN A 46 -1.76 -2.72 0.64
C GLN A 46 -0.85 -2.89 -0.57
N LEU A 47 0.46 -3.06 -0.37
CA LEU A 47 1.42 -3.29 -1.47
C LEU A 47 1.08 -4.55 -2.27
N LEU A 48 0.89 -5.67 -1.58
CA LEU A 48 0.57 -6.95 -2.20
C LEU A 48 -0.79 -6.91 -2.89
N GLY A 49 -1.79 -6.30 -2.25
CA GLY A 49 -3.12 -6.11 -2.84
C GLY A 49 -3.10 -5.24 -4.09
N GLY A 50 -2.37 -4.13 -4.07
CA GLY A 50 -2.18 -3.26 -5.23
C GLY A 50 -1.49 -3.97 -6.39
N ALA A 51 -0.41 -4.71 -6.11
CA ALA A 51 0.30 -5.52 -7.11
C ALA A 51 -0.59 -6.63 -7.68
N ALA A 52 -1.36 -7.32 -6.84
CA ALA A 52 -2.30 -8.36 -7.27
C ALA A 52 -3.37 -7.79 -8.21
N LEU A 53 -3.93 -6.61 -7.91
CA LEU A 53 -4.91 -5.96 -8.79
C LEU A 53 -4.33 -5.60 -10.16
N LEU A 54 -3.06 -5.18 -10.24
CA LEU A 54 -2.40 -4.94 -11.54
C LEU A 54 -2.27 -6.23 -12.35
N VAL A 55 -1.79 -7.31 -11.72
CA VAL A 55 -1.65 -8.61 -12.38
C VAL A 55 -3.01 -9.13 -12.86
N LEU A 56 -4.05 -9.02 -12.02
CA LEU A 56 -5.40 -9.44 -12.39
C LEU A 56 -5.97 -8.62 -13.55
N ARG A 57 -5.73 -7.30 -13.57
CA ARG A 57 -6.12 -6.42 -14.68
C ARG A 57 -5.44 -6.85 -15.98
N GLU A 58 -4.13 -7.10 -15.95
CA GLU A 58 -3.38 -7.53 -17.13
C GLU A 58 -3.89 -8.88 -17.66
N LYS A 59 -4.12 -9.85 -16.77
CA LYS A 59 -4.70 -11.15 -17.14
C LYS A 59 -6.09 -10.99 -17.75
N ALA A 60 -6.93 -10.13 -17.18
CA ALA A 60 -8.28 -9.87 -17.71
C ALA A 60 -8.23 -9.24 -19.11
N GLU A 61 -7.31 -8.30 -19.35
CA GLU A 61 -7.11 -7.70 -20.67
C GLU A 61 -6.71 -8.74 -21.71
N VAL A 62 -5.74 -9.60 -21.39
CA VAL A 62 -5.29 -10.71 -22.25
C VAL A 62 -6.44 -11.67 -22.58
N THR A 63 -7.20 -12.12 -21.58
CA THR A 63 -8.32 -13.06 -21.79
C THR A 63 -9.46 -12.41 -22.58
N SER A 64 -9.70 -11.11 -22.40
CA SER A 64 -10.81 -10.40 -23.08
C SER A 64 -10.56 -10.10 -24.56
N GLY A 65 -9.35 -10.36 -25.09
CA GLY A 65 -8.98 -10.03 -26.47
C GLY A 65 -9.00 -8.53 -26.79
N ARG A 66 -9.11 -7.66 -25.77
CA ARG A 66 -9.13 -6.22 -25.95
C ARG A 66 -7.73 -5.76 -26.37
N PRO A 67 -7.59 -5.00 -27.48
CA PRO A 67 -6.30 -4.46 -27.86
C PRO A 67 -5.79 -3.56 -26.74
N LYS A 68 -4.55 -3.76 -26.30
CA LYS A 68 -3.87 -2.84 -25.38
C LYS A 68 -3.80 -1.49 -26.08
N VAL A 69 -4.66 -0.55 -25.69
CA VAL A 69 -4.58 0.85 -26.15
C VAL A 69 -3.27 1.39 -25.62
N ARG A 70 -2.27 1.44 -26.49
CA ARG A 70 -0.94 1.96 -26.20
C ARG A 70 -1.04 3.48 -26.41
N VAL A 71 -1.16 4.21 -25.31
CA VAL A 71 -1.09 5.68 -25.29
C VAL A 71 0.38 6.10 -25.28
#